data_AF-M0CG09-F1
#
_entry.id   AF-M0CG09-F1
#
_cell.length_a   1.000
_cell.length_b   1.000
_cell.length_c   1.000
_cell.angle_alpha   90.00
_cell.angle_beta   90.00
_cell.angle_gamma   90.00
#
_symmetry.space_group_name_H-M   'P 1'
#
loop_
_entity.id
_entity.type
_entity.pdbx_description
1 polymer ?
#
loop_
_entity_poly.entity_id
_entity_poly.type
_entity_poly.pdbx_seq_one_letter_code
_entity_poly.pdbx_strand_id
1 'polypeptide(L)'
;MTVFTGSEAIEAFLEEFDSWLSESVTVSLLGGSAMTVQGLKDQTEDIDLALSVASEFEHVHQVLQAEGFEVIDEPTASFEGVGRTVELQHAERGLQIDLFERQVVGKVWITDRMNDRATEFWDGTCATTVVPSDEDMFLLKAVSGGDLAGGRRRDIADMRTYAQRGLDYEVILTEIDEQRPFNTGVTEARQIRDRSHPLFAIEMAVSSLSGLPDMFTSRITAFATAFEIEYTVLSAVDEGLTDVEKIRARAHSTVQTLSDDQSGAVDDAIDRLATKQILERDDDTVRLR
;
A
#
# COMPACT_ATOMS: atom_id res chain seq x y z
N MET A 1 -16.92 -15.46 -13.69
CA MET A 1 -16.00 -14.31 -13.73
C MET A 1 -15.36 -14.31 -15.10
N THR A 2 -15.45 -13.18 -15.79
CA THR A 2 -14.79 -12.93 -17.06
C THR A 2 -13.31 -12.75 -16.81
N VAL A 3 -12.49 -13.17 -17.76
CA VAL A 3 -11.03 -13.09 -17.68
C VAL A 3 -10.56 -12.18 -18.80
N PHE A 4 -9.69 -11.24 -18.49
CA PHE A 4 -9.06 -10.36 -19.47
C PHE A 4 -7.76 -11.01 -19.93
N THR A 5 -7.66 -11.36 -21.21
CA THR A 5 -6.47 -12.00 -21.80
C THR A 5 -5.80 -11.03 -22.76
N GLY A 6 -4.51 -10.77 -22.54
CA GLY A 6 -3.75 -9.81 -23.34
C GLY A 6 -4.13 -8.34 -23.09
N SER A 7 -3.32 -7.43 -23.64
CA SER A 7 -3.56 -5.98 -23.51
C SER A 7 -4.81 -5.55 -24.27
N GLU A 8 -5.17 -6.24 -25.36
CA GLU A 8 -6.32 -5.89 -26.21
C GLU A 8 -7.65 -6.01 -25.45
N ALA A 9 -7.77 -6.97 -24.53
CA ALA A 9 -8.96 -7.11 -23.68
C ALA A 9 -9.09 -5.95 -22.67
N ILE A 10 -7.95 -5.44 -22.17
CA ILE A 10 -7.91 -4.27 -21.29
C ILE A 10 -8.25 -3.01 -22.10
N GLU A 11 -7.66 -2.83 -23.28
CA GLU A 11 -7.96 -1.69 -24.18
C GLU A 11 -9.44 -1.62 -24.55
N ALA A 12 -10.06 -2.76 -24.89
CA ALA A 12 -11.48 -2.82 -25.19
C ALA A 12 -12.36 -2.41 -24.00
N PHE A 13 -11.96 -2.78 -22.78
CA PHE A 13 -12.63 -2.29 -21.58
C PHE A 13 -12.42 -0.78 -21.37
N LEU A 14 -11.19 -0.28 -21.57
CA LEU A 14 -10.89 1.15 -21.40
C LEU A 14 -11.63 2.02 -22.43
N GLU A 15 -11.78 1.56 -23.66
CA GLU A 15 -12.60 2.24 -24.68
C GLU A 15 -14.07 2.34 -24.28
N GLU A 16 -14.63 1.27 -23.70
CA GLU A 16 -15.99 1.29 -23.18
C GLU A 16 -16.11 2.19 -21.95
N PHE A 17 -15.16 2.08 -21.03
CA PHE A 17 -15.06 2.90 -19.82
C PHE A 17 -15.01 4.39 -20.13
N ASP A 18 -14.20 4.80 -21.11
CA ASP A 18 -14.14 6.19 -21.60
C ASP A 18 -15.49 6.71 -22.09
N SER A 19 -16.25 5.86 -22.79
CA SER A 19 -17.55 6.24 -23.33
C SER A 19 -18.62 6.47 -22.24
N TRP A 20 -18.40 5.96 -21.03
CA TRP A 20 -19.28 6.15 -19.88
C TRP A 20 -19.02 7.47 -19.14
N LEU A 21 -17.82 8.04 -19.29
CA LEU A 21 -17.38 9.21 -18.54
C LEU A 21 -17.84 10.51 -19.19
N SER A 22 -18.22 11.48 -18.36
CA SER A 22 -18.59 12.84 -18.82
C SER A 22 -17.54 13.89 -18.51
N GLU A 23 -16.55 13.55 -17.68
CA GLU A 23 -15.46 14.42 -17.27
C GLU A 23 -14.12 13.69 -17.44
N SER A 24 -13.04 14.43 -17.70
CA SER A 24 -11.73 13.85 -17.89
C SER A 24 -11.16 13.32 -16.56
N VAL A 25 -10.60 12.12 -16.57
CA VAL A 25 -9.95 11.47 -15.42
C VAL A 25 -8.61 10.85 -15.82
N THR A 26 -7.65 10.81 -14.89
CA THR A 26 -6.44 10.00 -15.04
C THR A 26 -6.49 8.83 -14.07
N VAL A 27 -6.45 7.61 -14.62
CA VAL A 27 -6.48 6.37 -13.84
C VAL A 27 -5.13 5.65 -13.93
N SER A 28 -4.64 5.18 -12.80
CA SER A 28 -3.49 4.29 -12.73
C SER A 28 -3.98 2.85 -12.74
N LEU A 29 -3.59 2.09 -13.75
CA LEU A 29 -3.85 0.66 -13.83
C LEU A 29 -2.85 -0.07 -12.92
N LEU A 30 -3.35 -0.89 -11.99
CA LEU A 30 -2.52 -1.59 -10.99
C LEU A 30 -2.62 -3.12 -11.13
N GLY A 31 -2.07 -3.82 -10.13
CA GLY A 31 -2.33 -5.24 -9.89
C GLY A 31 -2.09 -6.17 -11.08
N GLY A 32 -3.02 -7.08 -11.31
CA GLY A 32 -2.91 -8.07 -12.39
C GLY A 32 -3.08 -7.45 -13.77
N SER A 33 -3.97 -6.47 -13.88
CA SER A 33 -4.28 -5.76 -15.12
C SER A 33 -3.06 -5.00 -15.69
N ALA A 34 -2.33 -4.28 -14.86
CA ALA A 34 -1.06 -3.64 -15.22
C ALA A 34 -0.02 -4.65 -15.73
N MET A 35 0.12 -5.79 -15.04
CA MET A 35 1.03 -6.85 -15.46
C MET A 35 0.64 -7.46 -16.79
N THR A 36 -0.66 -7.62 -17.08
CA THR A 36 -1.14 -8.11 -18.38
C THR A 36 -0.82 -7.12 -19.50
N VAL A 37 -1.04 -5.83 -19.27
CA VAL A 37 -0.65 -4.76 -20.21
C VAL A 37 0.85 -4.76 -20.50
N GLN A 38 1.68 -4.97 -19.48
CA GLN A 38 3.13 -5.05 -19.62
C GLN A 38 3.64 -6.38 -20.22
N GLY A 39 2.75 -7.32 -20.56
CA GLY A 39 3.11 -8.65 -21.07
C GLY A 39 3.76 -9.58 -20.03
N LEU A 40 3.58 -9.30 -18.74
CA LEU A 40 4.12 -10.07 -17.62
C LEU A 40 3.16 -11.17 -17.14
N LYS A 41 1.88 -11.07 -17.51
CA LYS A 41 0.85 -12.08 -17.30
C LYS A 41 0.03 -12.25 -18.56
N ASP A 42 -0.34 -13.48 -18.89
CA ASP A 42 -1.21 -13.75 -20.02
C ASP A 42 -2.64 -13.22 -19.77
N GLN A 43 -3.08 -13.20 -18.50
CA GLN A 43 -4.44 -12.84 -18.14
C GLN A 43 -4.59 -12.31 -16.71
N THR A 44 -5.69 -11.59 -16.47
CA THR A 44 -6.16 -11.16 -15.14
C THR A 44 -7.66 -11.41 -14.97
N GLU A 45 -8.11 -11.49 -13.72
CA GLU A 45 -9.51 -11.79 -13.35
C GLU A 45 -10.31 -10.51 -13.04
N ASP A 46 -9.60 -9.45 -12.70
CA ASP A 46 -10.05 -8.17 -12.18
C ASP A 46 -9.25 -7.03 -12.84
N ILE A 47 -9.87 -5.85 -12.89
CA ILE A 47 -9.22 -4.59 -13.30
C ILE A 47 -9.03 -3.72 -12.06
N ASP A 48 -7.78 -3.37 -11.79
CA ASP A 48 -7.41 -2.52 -10.66
C ASP A 48 -7.24 -1.08 -11.13
N LEU A 49 -8.12 -0.16 -10.72
CA LEU A 49 -8.07 1.25 -11.09
C LEU A 49 -7.82 2.11 -9.87
N ALA A 50 -6.76 2.92 -9.89
CA ALA A 50 -6.47 3.88 -8.83
C ALA A 50 -6.54 5.33 -9.32
N LEU A 51 -7.15 6.20 -8.52
CA LEU A 51 -7.28 7.62 -8.82
C LEU A 51 -6.62 8.46 -7.74
N SER A 52 -5.73 9.37 -8.15
CA SER A 52 -5.01 10.25 -7.22
C SER A 52 -5.86 11.44 -6.76
N VAL A 53 -6.99 11.68 -7.42
CA VAL A 53 -7.90 12.80 -7.15
C VAL A 53 -9.25 12.29 -6.65
N ALA A 54 -9.67 12.76 -5.49
CA ALA A 54 -10.91 12.32 -4.81
C ALA A 54 -12.18 12.54 -5.63
N SER A 55 -12.29 13.69 -6.30
CA SER A 55 -13.45 14.00 -7.14
C SER A 55 -13.52 13.11 -8.37
N GLU A 56 -12.39 12.75 -8.95
CA GLU A 56 -12.33 11.80 -10.07
C GLU A 56 -12.75 10.40 -9.61
N PHE A 57 -12.28 9.96 -8.42
CA PHE A 57 -12.72 8.69 -7.82
C PHE A 57 -14.24 8.65 -7.66
N GLU A 58 -14.84 9.69 -7.07
CA GLU A 58 -16.30 9.74 -6.88
C GLU A 58 -17.05 9.78 -8.21
N HIS A 59 -16.52 10.47 -9.22
CA HIS A 59 -17.08 10.46 -10.58
C HIS A 59 -17.08 9.04 -11.17
N VAL A 60 -15.91 8.38 -11.18
CA VAL A 60 -15.74 7.02 -11.70
C VAL A 60 -16.62 6.02 -10.95
N HIS A 61 -16.64 6.09 -9.62
CA HIS A 61 -17.47 5.22 -8.79
C HIS A 61 -18.97 5.35 -9.14
N GLN A 62 -19.47 6.57 -9.28
CA GLN A 62 -20.88 6.80 -9.68
C GLN A 62 -21.18 6.30 -11.08
N VAL A 63 -20.26 6.49 -12.03
CA VAL A 63 -20.41 6.03 -13.41
C VAL A 63 -20.45 4.49 -13.47
N LEU A 64 -19.55 3.80 -12.77
CA LEU A 64 -19.57 2.34 -12.68
C LEU A 64 -20.89 1.82 -12.10
N GLN A 65 -21.40 2.45 -11.03
CA GLN A 65 -22.69 2.08 -10.47
C GLN A 65 -23.87 2.32 -11.45
N ALA A 66 -23.83 3.40 -12.22
CA ALA A 66 -24.83 3.67 -13.25
C ALA A 66 -24.81 2.63 -14.38
N GLU A 67 -23.63 2.09 -14.70
CA GLU A 67 -23.42 1.02 -15.68
C GLU A 67 -23.64 -0.40 -15.10
N GLY A 68 -24.24 -0.50 -13.92
CA GLY A 68 -24.70 -1.78 -13.35
C GLY A 68 -23.65 -2.54 -12.55
N PHE A 69 -22.53 -1.92 -12.19
CA PHE A 69 -21.61 -2.48 -11.21
C PHE A 69 -22.17 -2.30 -9.78
N GLU A 70 -22.20 -3.38 -9.01
CA GLU A 70 -22.62 -3.38 -7.61
C GLU A 70 -21.39 -3.45 -6.70
N VAL A 71 -21.40 -2.68 -5.60
CA VAL A 71 -20.37 -2.74 -4.57
C VAL A 71 -20.51 -4.06 -3.81
N ILE A 72 -19.46 -4.88 -3.82
CA ILE A 72 -19.42 -6.18 -3.14
C ILE A 72 -18.60 -6.14 -1.85
N ASP A 73 -17.61 -5.25 -1.75
CA ASP A 73 -16.83 -5.01 -0.53
C ASP A 73 -16.30 -3.56 -0.48
N GLU A 74 -16.02 -3.08 0.74
CA GLU A 74 -15.35 -1.80 1.00
C GLU A 74 -14.25 -1.98 2.05
N PRO A 75 -13.06 -2.49 1.67
CA PRO A 75 -12.02 -2.89 2.63
C PRO A 75 -11.56 -1.79 3.58
N THR A 76 -11.66 -0.51 3.18
CA THR A 76 -11.21 0.62 3.99
C THR A 76 -12.35 1.37 4.69
N ALA A 77 -13.61 0.90 4.63
CA ALA A 77 -14.75 1.56 5.27
C ALA A 77 -14.59 1.78 6.78
N SER A 78 -13.76 0.94 7.44
CA SER A 78 -13.48 1.04 8.88
C SER A 78 -12.24 1.87 9.24
N PHE A 79 -11.58 2.50 8.25
CA PHE A 79 -10.38 3.31 8.45
C PHE A 79 -10.71 4.80 8.34
N GLU A 80 -10.15 5.58 9.26
CA GLU A 80 -10.30 7.03 9.26
C GLU A 80 -9.10 7.70 8.59
N GLY A 81 -9.36 8.77 7.84
CA GLY A 81 -8.30 9.61 7.25
C GLY A 81 -7.49 8.93 6.14
N VAL A 82 -7.98 7.82 5.58
CA VAL A 82 -7.40 7.14 4.43
C VAL A 82 -8.35 7.17 3.25
N GLY A 83 -7.83 6.85 2.06
CA GLY A 83 -8.64 6.74 0.85
C GLY A 83 -9.55 5.51 0.83
N ARG A 84 -10.69 5.64 0.15
CA ARG A 84 -11.65 4.56 -0.07
C ARG A 84 -11.08 3.49 -1.02
N THR A 85 -11.31 2.23 -0.68
CA THR A 85 -11.15 1.09 -1.58
C THR A 85 -12.51 0.42 -1.70
N VAL A 86 -12.94 0.20 -2.93
CA VAL A 86 -14.26 -0.37 -3.25
C VAL A 86 -14.05 -1.49 -4.25
N GLU A 87 -14.52 -2.69 -3.94
CA GLU A 87 -14.56 -3.81 -4.87
C GLU A 87 -15.96 -3.83 -5.51
N LEU A 88 -16.00 -3.77 -6.84
CA LEU A 88 -17.24 -3.71 -7.62
C LEU A 88 -17.36 -4.90 -8.56
N GLN A 89 -18.57 -5.40 -8.75
CA GLN A 89 -18.86 -6.49 -9.68
C GLN A 89 -20.06 -6.17 -10.57
N HIS A 90 -19.91 -6.42 -11.87
CA HIS A 90 -21.04 -6.46 -12.79
C HIS A 90 -21.48 -7.92 -12.98
N ALA A 91 -22.50 -8.37 -12.25
CA ALA A 91 -22.89 -9.78 -12.18
C ALA A 91 -23.22 -10.40 -13.55
N GLU A 92 -23.95 -9.69 -14.41
CA GLU A 92 -24.35 -10.22 -15.74
C GLU A 92 -23.17 -10.39 -16.70
N ARG A 93 -22.21 -9.44 -16.66
CA ARG A 93 -21.00 -9.45 -17.49
C ARG A 93 -19.86 -10.23 -16.85
N GLY A 94 -19.99 -10.59 -15.58
CA GLY A 94 -18.97 -11.25 -14.78
C GLY A 94 -17.68 -10.45 -14.61
N LEU A 95 -17.72 -9.11 -14.74
CA LEU A 95 -16.55 -8.24 -14.59
C LEU A 95 -16.37 -7.84 -13.12
N GLN A 96 -15.12 -7.72 -12.69
CA GLN A 96 -14.75 -7.21 -11.37
C GLN A 96 -13.77 -6.05 -11.52
N ILE A 97 -13.99 -5.00 -10.73
CA ILE A 97 -13.14 -3.82 -10.66
C ILE A 97 -12.80 -3.56 -9.20
N ASP A 98 -11.51 -3.43 -8.91
CA ASP A 98 -11.02 -2.92 -7.64
C ASP A 98 -10.68 -1.44 -7.82
N LEU A 99 -11.44 -0.55 -7.17
CA LEU A 99 -11.31 0.89 -7.31
C LEU A 99 -10.66 1.49 -6.06
N PHE A 100 -9.56 2.21 -6.25
CA PHE A 100 -8.74 2.79 -5.18
C PHE A 100 -8.72 4.32 -5.25
N GLU A 101 -9.14 4.97 -4.17
CA GLU A 101 -8.99 6.42 -3.99
C GLU A 101 -7.66 6.70 -3.30
N ARG A 102 -6.70 7.35 -3.97
CA ARG A 102 -5.44 7.91 -3.41
C ARG A 102 -4.47 6.93 -2.73
N GLN A 103 -4.94 5.78 -2.27
CA GLN A 103 -4.18 4.77 -1.54
C GLN A 103 -4.66 3.37 -1.92
N VAL A 104 -3.73 2.44 -1.94
CA VAL A 104 -4.02 1.01 -2.07
C VAL A 104 -4.36 0.46 -0.69
N VAL A 105 -5.64 0.14 -0.46
CA VAL A 105 -6.19 -0.49 0.78
C VAL A 105 -5.78 0.25 2.06
N GLY A 106 -5.70 1.57 2.02
CA GLY A 106 -5.31 2.40 3.18
C GLY A 106 -3.87 2.17 3.65
N LYS A 107 -2.97 1.73 2.76
CA LYS A 107 -1.59 1.35 3.10
C LYS A 107 -0.53 2.17 2.38
N VAL A 108 -0.55 2.19 1.06
CA VAL A 108 0.46 2.91 0.23
C VAL A 108 -0.26 3.96 -0.60
N TRP A 109 0.26 5.19 -0.59
CA TRP A 109 -0.27 6.29 -1.38
C TRP A 109 0.15 6.18 -2.83
N ILE A 110 -0.76 6.53 -3.73
CA ILE A 110 -0.45 6.82 -5.13
C ILE A 110 0.03 8.28 -5.17
N THR A 111 1.34 8.47 -5.15
CA THR A 111 1.95 9.80 -5.03
C THR A 111 2.21 10.44 -6.38
N ASP A 112 2.36 11.77 -6.41
CA ASP A 112 2.77 12.49 -7.62
C ASP A 112 4.08 11.94 -8.19
N ARG A 113 5.02 11.52 -7.33
CA ARG A 113 6.28 10.90 -7.76
C ARG A 113 6.07 9.57 -8.48
N MET A 114 5.11 8.76 -8.04
CA MET A 114 4.75 7.51 -8.74
C MET A 114 4.11 7.82 -10.10
N ASN A 115 3.24 8.82 -10.14
CA ASN A 115 2.62 9.27 -11.39
C ASN A 115 3.64 9.85 -12.38
N ASP A 116 4.64 10.61 -11.90
CA ASP A 116 5.73 11.16 -12.72
C ASP A 116 6.58 10.08 -13.40
N ARG A 117 6.66 8.88 -12.79
CA ARG A 117 7.36 7.70 -13.35
C ARG A 117 6.45 6.79 -14.16
N ALA A 118 5.14 7.01 -14.12
CA ALA A 118 4.19 6.17 -14.82
C ALA A 118 4.29 6.38 -16.33
N THR A 119 3.95 5.34 -17.09
CA THR A 119 3.91 5.37 -18.55
C THR A 119 2.47 5.35 -19.01
N GLU A 120 2.11 6.25 -19.93
CA GLU A 120 0.82 6.23 -20.60
C GLU A 120 0.64 4.91 -21.36
N PHE A 121 -0.46 4.23 -21.10
CA PHE A 121 -0.86 3.03 -21.81
C PHE A 121 -1.97 3.30 -22.82
N TRP A 122 -2.93 4.14 -22.42
CA TRP A 122 -4.11 4.42 -23.22
C TRP A 122 -4.58 5.86 -23.01
N ASP A 123 -4.95 6.54 -24.09
CA ASP A 123 -5.43 7.92 -24.06
C ASP A 123 -6.71 8.06 -24.89
N GLY A 124 -7.79 8.39 -24.19
CA GLY A 124 -9.15 8.50 -24.70
C GLY A 124 -9.66 9.92 -24.79
N THR A 125 -10.98 10.06 -24.84
CA THR A 125 -11.62 11.39 -24.81
C THR A 125 -11.76 11.92 -23.38
N CYS A 126 -12.11 11.03 -22.46
CA CYS A 126 -12.42 11.31 -21.06
C CYS A 126 -11.54 10.51 -20.08
N ALA A 127 -10.85 9.46 -20.49
CA ALA A 127 -9.92 8.73 -19.64
C ALA A 127 -8.52 8.74 -20.23
N THR A 128 -7.53 8.97 -19.39
CA THR A 128 -6.13 8.66 -19.66
C THR A 128 -5.71 7.59 -18.66
N THR A 129 -5.20 6.46 -19.15
CA THR A 129 -4.73 5.35 -18.33
C THR A 129 -3.21 5.27 -18.34
N VAL A 130 -2.62 5.31 -17.15
CA VAL A 130 -1.19 5.17 -16.94
C VAL A 130 -0.88 3.88 -16.19
N VAL A 131 0.32 3.33 -16.41
CA VAL A 131 0.84 2.17 -15.68
C VAL A 131 2.03 2.63 -14.85
N PRO A 132 2.04 2.42 -13.52
CA PRO A 132 3.18 2.76 -12.68
C PRO A 132 4.48 2.05 -13.11
N SER A 133 5.63 2.58 -12.69
CA SER A 133 6.92 1.97 -13.00
C SER A 133 7.07 0.59 -12.38
N ASP A 134 8.04 -0.19 -12.85
CA ASP A 134 8.32 -1.53 -12.32
C ASP A 134 8.68 -1.49 -10.82
N GLU A 135 9.37 -0.43 -10.37
CA GLU A 135 9.70 -0.17 -8.95
C GLU A 135 8.45 0.07 -8.10
N ASP A 136 7.53 0.89 -8.60
CA ASP A 136 6.28 1.23 -7.92
C ASP A 136 5.35 0.02 -7.86
N MET A 137 5.27 -0.74 -8.95
CA MET A 137 4.54 -2.02 -8.99
C MET A 137 5.14 -3.05 -8.03
N PHE A 138 6.46 -3.13 -7.93
CA PHE A 138 7.12 -3.99 -6.94
C PHE A 138 6.74 -3.60 -5.50
N LEU A 139 6.75 -2.31 -5.17
CA LEU A 139 6.36 -1.81 -3.84
C LEU A 139 4.90 -2.16 -3.52
N LEU A 140 3.97 -1.88 -4.44
CA LEU A 140 2.56 -2.20 -4.27
C LEU A 140 2.32 -3.70 -4.05
N LYS A 141 3.02 -4.55 -4.81
CA LYS A 141 2.97 -6.01 -4.67
C LYS A 141 3.60 -6.51 -3.37
N ALA A 142 4.63 -5.84 -2.86
CA ALA A 142 5.22 -6.16 -1.56
C ALA A 142 4.20 -5.99 -0.42
N VAL A 143 3.42 -4.90 -0.46
CA VAL A 143 2.41 -4.62 0.56
C VAL A 143 1.26 -5.63 0.52
N SER A 144 0.81 -6.01 -0.67
CA SER A 144 -0.27 -7.00 -0.80
C SER A 144 0.21 -8.44 -0.54
N GLY A 145 1.41 -8.80 -1.00
CA GLY A 145 1.97 -10.15 -0.87
C GLY A 145 2.43 -10.51 0.54
N GLY A 146 2.88 -9.52 1.31
CA GLY A 146 3.28 -9.68 2.71
C GLY A 146 2.14 -9.53 3.71
N ASP A 147 0.96 -9.11 3.26
CA ASP A 147 -0.23 -9.08 4.10
C ASP A 147 -0.74 -10.51 4.36
N LEU A 148 -0.35 -11.05 5.52
CA LEU A 148 -0.71 -12.40 5.95
C LEU A 148 -2.23 -12.59 6.11
N ALA A 149 -2.97 -11.53 6.41
CA ALA A 149 -4.43 -11.58 6.53
C ALA A 149 -5.10 -11.61 5.14
N GLY A 150 -4.50 -10.94 4.15
CA GLY A 150 -5.02 -10.88 2.77
C GLY A 150 -4.80 -12.16 1.95
N GLY A 151 -3.91 -13.07 2.37
CA GLY A 151 -3.70 -14.37 1.72
C GLY A 151 -3.11 -14.30 0.30
N ARG A 152 -2.65 -13.13 -0.15
CA ARG A 152 -2.18 -12.88 -1.53
C ARG A 152 -0.73 -13.30 -1.76
N ARG A 153 -0.33 -14.50 -1.30
CA ARG A 153 1.04 -15.04 -1.52
C ARG A 153 1.44 -15.11 -2.99
N ARG A 154 0.47 -15.12 -3.91
CA ARG A 154 0.71 -15.04 -5.36
C ARG A 154 1.45 -13.75 -5.76
N ASP A 155 1.28 -12.65 -5.03
CA ASP A 155 1.97 -11.39 -5.31
C ASP A 155 3.49 -11.48 -5.04
N ILE A 156 3.96 -12.43 -4.23
CA ILE A 156 5.41 -12.71 -4.10
C ILE A 156 5.99 -13.24 -5.42
N ALA A 157 5.21 -14.00 -6.19
CA ALA A 157 5.65 -14.43 -7.52
C ALA A 157 5.70 -13.25 -8.49
N ASP A 158 4.74 -12.33 -8.41
CA ASP A 158 4.72 -11.10 -9.21
C ASP A 158 5.92 -10.21 -8.90
N MET A 159 6.26 -10.02 -7.62
CA MET A 159 7.48 -9.30 -7.21
C MET A 159 8.74 -9.91 -7.80
N ARG A 160 8.83 -11.25 -7.88
CA ARG A 160 9.99 -11.93 -8.50
C ARG A 160 10.10 -11.57 -9.99
N THR A 161 8.97 -11.50 -10.70
CA THR A 161 8.93 -11.10 -12.11
C THR A 161 9.48 -9.68 -12.28
N TYR A 162 9.07 -8.73 -11.44
CA TYR A 162 9.60 -7.36 -11.47
C TYR A 162 11.09 -7.30 -11.10
N ALA A 163 11.52 -7.99 -10.05
CA ALA A 163 12.93 -8.02 -9.65
C ALA A 163 13.86 -8.52 -10.78
N GLN A 164 13.39 -9.46 -11.60
CA GLN A 164 14.15 -9.99 -12.75
C GLN A 164 14.29 -9.00 -13.91
N ARG A 165 13.50 -7.93 -13.95
CA ARG A 165 13.58 -6.88 -14.98
C ARG A 165 14.66 -5.84 -14.70
N GLY A 166 15.27 -5.89 -13.51
CA GLY A 166 16.37 -5.00 -13.12
C GLY A 166 15.86 -3.68 -12.55
N LEU A 167 15.33 -3.75 -11.33
CA LEU A 167 14.77 -2.59 -10.62
C LEU A 167 15.86 -1.64 -10.09
N ASP A 168 15.55 -0.35 -10.08
CA ASP A 168 16.26 0.61 -9.22
C ASP A 168 15.71 0.56 -7.79
N TYR A 169 16.37 -0.22 -6.94
CA TYR A 169 15.97 -0.39 -5.54
C TYR A 169 16.05 0.89 -4.70
N GLU A 170 16.84 1.89 -5.11
CA GLU A 170 16.92 3.16 -4.38
C GLU A 170 15.64 3.98 -4.54
N VAL A 171 14.99 3.90 -5.70
CA VAL A 171 13.67 4.52 -5.93
C VAL A 171 12.64 3.94 -4.97
N ILE A 172 12.64 2.61 -4.78
CA ILE A 172 11.73 1.92 -3.87
C ILE A 172 11.98 2.37 -2.41
N LEU A 173 13.25 2.41 -1.99
CA LEU A 173 13.62 2.85 -0.64
C LEU A 173 13.24 4.31 -0.39
N THR A 174 13.48 5.18 -1.38
CA THR A 174 13.13 6.60 -1.32
C THR A 174 11.61 6.77 -1.20
N GLU A 175 10.83 6.03 -2.00
CA GLU A 175 9.37 6.11 -1.93
C GLU A 175 8.84 5.64 -0.57
N ILE A 176 9.40 4.57 -0.01
CA ILE A 176 9.06 4.12 1.36
C ILE A 176 9.39 5.20 2.40
N ASP A 177 10.58 5.81 2.35
CA ASP A 177 10.98 6.82 3.31
C ASP A 177 10.14 8.10 3.20
N GLU A 178 9.85 8.56 1.99
CA GLU A 178 9.04 9.76 1.72
C GLU A 178 7.56 9.58 2.06
N GLN A 179 7.04 8.35 2.03
CA GLN A 179 5.66 8.07 2.44
C GLN A 179 5.52 7.89 3.95
N ARG A 180 6.60 7.87 4.74
CA ARG A 180 6.50 7.67 6.20
C ARG A 180 6.21 9.00 6.93
N PRO A 181 5.22 9.02 7.83
CA PRO A 181 4.34 7.90 8.18
C PRO A 181 3.26 7.65 7.12
N PHE A 182 2.97 6.37 6.85
CA PHE A 182 1.99 5.99 5.82
C PHE A 182 0.59 6.49 6.18
N ASN A 183 0.20 6.37 7.46
CA ASN A 183 -1.02 6.96 7.99
C ASN A 183 -0.74 7.71 9.29
N THR A 184 -1.78 8.29 9.87
CA THR A 184 -1.72 8.94 11.19
C THR A 184 -2.93 8.57 12.05
N GLY A 185 -2.87 8.93 13.33
CA GLY A 185 -3.97 8.80 14.28
C GLY A 185 -4.42 7.36 14.49
N VAL A 186 -5.74 7.17 14.54
CA VAL A 186 -6.37 5.89 14.91
C VAL A 186 -6.05 4.78 13.90
N THR A 187 -6.01 5.10 12.60
CA THR A 187 -5.73 4.10 11.55
C THR A 187 -4.30 3.58 11.65
N GLU A 188 -3.31 4.47 11.78
CA GLU A 188 -1.92 4.06 11.96
C GLU A 188 -1.73 3.24 13.24
N ALA A 189 -2.33 3.68 14.36
CA ALA A 189 -2.26 2.95 15.62
C ALA A 189 -2.89 1.55 15.52
N ARG A 190 -4.03 1.42 14.83
CA ARG A 190 -4.68 0.14 14.56
C ARG A 190 -3.79 -0.77 13.71
N GLN A 191 -3.23 -0.27 12.62
CA GLN A 191 -2.37 -1.05 11.74
C GLN A 191 -1.09 -1.53 12.43
N ILE A 192 -0.52 -0.73 13.34
CA ILE A 192 0.60 -1.14 14.19
C ILE A 192 0.17 -2.30 15.10
N ARG A 193 -0.93 -2.15 15.85
CA ARG A 193 -1.43 -3.18 16.79
C ARG A 193 -1.76 -4.50 16.10
N ASP A 194 -2.45 -4.42 14.96
CA ASP A 194 -2.88 -5.58 14.19
C ASP A 194 -1.73 -6.21 13.38
N ARG A 195 -0.54 -5.61 13.40
CA ARG A 195 0.61 -5.97 12.55
C ARG A 195 0.24 -6.04 11.06
N SER A 196 -0.67 -5.18 10.64
CA SER A 196 -1.10 -5.03 9.25
C SER A 196 -0.45 -3.83 8.55
N HIS A 197 0.48 -3.16 9.23
CA HIS A 197 1.18 -1.97 8.76
C HIS A 197 2.03 -2.24 7.50
N PRO A 198 2.14 -1.29 6.55
CA PRO A 198 2.86 -1.48 5.29
C PRO A 198 4.30 -1.96 5.45
N LEU A 199 5.07 -1.39 6.38
CA LEU A 199 6.47 -1.79 6.60
C LEU A 199 6.63 -3.26 7.01
N PHE A 200 5.70 -3.79 7.79
CA PHE A 200 5.71 -5.19 8.18
C PHE A 200 5.41 -6.10 6.98
N ALA A 201 4.41 -5.73 6.17
CA ALA A 201 4.09 -6.47 4.95
C ALA A 201 5.27 -6.44 3.95
N ILE A 202 5.87 -5.27 3.72
CA ILE A 202 7.02 -5.13 2.81
C ILE A 202 8.18 -6.01 3.27
N GLU A 203 8.54 -5.99 4.55
CA GLU A 203 9.62 -6.83 5.07
C GLU A 203 9.32 -8.31 4.94
N MET A 204 8.12 -8.76 5.32
CA MET A 204 7.70 -10.15 5.15
C MET A 204 7.78 -10.62 3.68
N ALA A 205 7.40 -9.75 2.74
CA ALA A 205 7.44 -10.04 1.33
C ALA A 205 8.88 -10.10 0.78
N VAL A 206 9.71 -9.10 1.13
CA VAL A 206 11.12 -9.03 0.72
C VAL A 206 11.93 -10.19 1.30
N SER A 207 11.72 -10.54 2.57
CA SER A 207 12.35 -11.69 3.25
C SER A 207 11.93 -13.03 2.64
N SER A 208 10.82 -13.08 1.89
CA SER A 208 10.36 -14.27 1.16
C SER A 208 11.02 -14.43 -0.23
N LEU A 209 11.77 -13.43 -0.69
CA LEU A 209 12.50 -13.46 -1.96
C LEU A 209 13.99 -13.70 -1.74
N SER A 210 14.61 -14.43 -2.67
CA SER A 210 16.05 -14.62 -2.72
C SER A 210 16.66 -13.85 -3.89
N GLY A 211 17.95 -13.51 -3.78
CA GLY A 211 18.70 -12.84 -4.84
C GLY A 211 18.46 -11.33 -4.95
N LEU A 212 17.77 -10.72 -3.98
CA LEU A 212 17.70 -9.26 -3.86
C LEU A 212 19.02 -8.70 -3.32
N PRO A 213 19.40 -7.45 -3.65
CA PRO A 213 20.64 -6.86 -3.17
C PRO A 213 20.71 -6.72 -1.64
N ASP A 214 21.84 -7.06 -1.04
CA ASP A 214 22.04 -7.02 0.42
C ASP A 214 21.79 -5.64 1.03
N MET A 215 22.17 -4.56 0.32
CA MET A 215 21.90 -3.20 0.81
C MET A 215 20.40 -2.90 0.86
N PHE A 216 19.65 -3.34 -0.14
CA PHE A 216 18.21 -3.15 -0.20
C PHE A 216 17.52 -3.91 0.93
N THR A 217 17.81 -5.21 1.07
CA THR A 217 17.22 -6.04 2.13
C THR A 217 17.58 -5.52 3.53
N SER A 218 18.84 -5.09 3.75
CA SER A 218 19.27 -4.50 5.02
C SER A 218 18.51 -3.22 5.36
N ARG A 219 18.22 -2.36 4.38
CA ARG A 219 17.44 -1.13 4.58
C ARG A 219 15.98 -1.44 4.90
N ILE A 220 15.37 -2.40 4.22
CA ILE A 220 14.01 -2.87 4.54
C ILE A 220 13.96 -3.44 5.97
N THR A 221 14.93 -4.26 6.38
CA THR A 221 15.03 -4.77 7.76
C THR A 221 15.19 -3.64 8.78
N ALA A 222 15.93 -2.58 8.46
CA ALA A 222 16.05 -1.42 9.34
C ALA A 222 14.70 -0.69 9.53
N PHE A 223 13.90 -0.54 8.46
CA PHE A 223 12.56 0.01 8.58
C PHE A 223 11.63 -0.86 9.42
N ALA A 224 11.67 -2.18 9.22
CA ALA A 224 10.89 -3.12 10.00
C ALA A 224 11.30 -3.12 11.48
N THR A 225 12.59 -3.05 11.78
CA THR A 225 13.09 -2.92 13.16
C THR A 225 12.55 -1.64 13.82
N ALA A 226 12.59 -0.51 13.11
CA ALA A 226 12.03 0.75 13.62
C ALA A 226 10.52 0.61 13.92
N PHE A 227 9.78 -0.12 13.09
CA PHE A 227 8.38 -0.46 13.30
C PHE A 227 8.18 -1.42 14.50
N GLU A 228 9.01 -2.44 14.69
CA GLU A 228 8.91 -3.36 15.83
C GLU A 228 9.10 -2.65 17.17
N ILE A 229 9.98 -1.64 17.20
CA ILE A 229 10.15 -0.79 18.39
C ILE A 229 8.89 0.03 18.63
N GLU A 230 8.32 0.65 17.60
CA GLU A 230 7.04 1.38 17.72
C GLU A 230 5.90 0.49 18.20
N TYR A 231 5.79 -0.72 17.67
CA TYR A 231 4.83 -1.73 18.13
C TYR A 231 5.01 -2.04 19.62
N THR A 232 6.27 -2.22 20.06
CA THR A 232 6.58 -2.55 21.45
C THR A 232 6.28 -1.39 22.39
N VAL A 233 6.60 -0.15 21.97
CA VAL A 233 6.27 1.07 22.71
C VAL A 233 4.75 1.21 22.85
N LEU A 234 4.01 1.12 21.73
CA LEU A 234 2.55 1.25 21.74
C LEU A 234 1.89 0.17 22.60
N SER A 235 2.35 -1.08 22.50
CA SER A 235 1.86 -2.19 23.33
C SER A 235 2.11 -1.95 24.82
N ALA A 236 3.27 -1.41 25.19
CA ALA A 236 3.57 -1.07 26.59
C ALA A 236 2.64 0.02 27.12
N VAL A 237 2.35 1.05 26.31
CA VAL A 237 1.41 2.12 26.69
C VAL A 237 -0.02 1.58 26.80
N ASP A 238 -0.45 0.71 25.90
CA ASP A 238 -1.76 0.02 25.98
C ASP A 238 -1.88 -0.85 27.25
N GLU A 239 -0.77 -1.43 27.72
CA GLU A 239 -0.65 -2.15 29.00
C GLU A 239 -0.60 -1.21 30.23
N GLY A 240 -0.63 0.11 30.02
CA GLY A 240 -0.66 1.14 31.07
C GLY A 240 0.73 1.62 31.53
N LEU A 241 1.81 1.26 30.84
CA LEU A 241 3.14 1.83 31.12
C LEU A 241 3.20 3.24 30.53
N THR A 242 3.39 4.24 31.39
CA THR A 242 3.52 5.63 30.98
C THR A 242 4.92 6.20 31.15
N ASP A 243 5.81 5.51 31.87
CA ASP A 243 7.16 5.98 32.20
C ASP A 243 8.16 5.55 31.10
N VAL A 244 8.88 6.50 30.52
CA VAL A 244 9.77 6.29 29.36
C VAL A 244 10.87 5.28 29.68
N GLU A 245 11.47 5.32 30.87
CA GLU A 245 12.52 4.39 31.26
C GLU A 245 12.02 2.95 31.37
N LYS A 246 10.80 2.75 31.89
CA LYS A 246 10.15 1.43 31.91
C LYS A 246 9.82 0.93 30.50
N ILE A 247 9.35 1.81 29.63
CA ILE A 247 9.09 1.48 28.22
C ILE A 247 10.41 1.07 27.53
N ARG A 248 11.50 1.80 27.78
CA ARG A 248 12.83 1.46 27.27
C ARG A 248 13.28 0.08 27.71
N ALA A 249 13.20 -0.22 29.01
CA ALA A 249 13.53 -1.54 29.54
C ALA A 249 12.68 -2.67 28.89
N ARG A 250 11.39 -2.41 28.65
CA ARG A 250 10.50 -3.34 27.93
C ARG A 250 10.93 -3.54 26.48
N ALA A 251 11.26 -2.48 25.76
CA ALA A 251 11.73 -2.56 24.37
C ALA A 251 13.02 -3.36 24.24
N HIS A 252 14.04 -3.08 25.06
CA HIS A 252 15.32 -3.82 25.07
C HIS A 252 15.15 -5.31 25.39
N SER A 253 14.18 -5.68 26.22
CA SER A 253 13.93 -7.10 26.54
C SER A 253 13.12 -7.84 25.47
N THR A 254 12.48 -7.13 24.53
CA THR A 254 11.53 -7.70 23.57
C THR A 254 12.09 -7.71 22.15
N VAL A 255 12.75 -6.64 21.73
CA VAL A 255 13.26 -6.46 20.37
C VAL A 255 14.68 -7.02 20.32
N GLN A 256 14.84 -8.19 19.70
CA GLN A 256 16.11 -8.94 19.70
C GLN A 256 17.26 -8.20 18.99
N THR A 257 16.94 -7.34 18.02
CA THR A 257 17.89 -6.56 17.23
C THR A 257 18.32 -5.27 17.90
N LEU A 258 17.64 -4.86 18.98
CA LEU A 258 17.93 -3.63 19.70
C LEU A 258 19.11 -3.87 20.65
N SER A 259 20.30 -3.42 20.26
CA SER A 259 21.50 -3.49 21.09
C SER A 259 21.53 -2.40 22.16
N ASP A 260 22.30 -2.65 23.23
CA ASP A 260 22.46 -1.71 24.36
C ASP A 260 23.05 -0.35 23.96
N ASP A 261 23.71 -0.26 22.79
CA ASP A 261 24.27 0.99 22.24
C ASP A 261 23.24 1.86 21.51
N GLN A 262 22.05 1.33 21.18
CA GLN A 262 20.95 2.05 20.53
C GLN A 262 20.02 2.73 21.55
N SER A 263 20.59 3.34 22.58
CA SER A 263 19.85 3.94 23.70
C SER A 263 18.81 4.98 23.30
N GLY A 264 18.95 5.63 22.12
CA GLY A 264 17.98 6.61 21.60
C GLY A 264 16.88 6.03 20.71
N ALA A 265 16.96 4.78 20.28
CA ALA A 265 16.01 4.25 19.29
C ALA A 265 14.57 4.12 19.81
N VAL A 266 14.41 3.93 21.13
CA VAL A 266 13.10 3.94 21.79
C VAL A 266 12.54 5.36 21.87
N ASP A 267 13.37 6.36 22.20
CA ASP A 267 12.96 7.76 22.18
C ASP A 267 12.55 8.20 20.78
N ASP A 268 13.33 7.85 19.76
CA ASP A 268 13.00 8.13 18.37
C ASP A 268 11.66 7.46 17.99
N ALA A 269 11.37 6.26 18.49
CA ALA A 269 10.10 5.59 18.26
C ALA A 269 8.93 6.31 18.95
N ILE A 270 9.11 6.77 20.19
CA ILE A 270 8.11 7.59 20.90
C ILE A 270 7.85 8.88 20.12
N ASP A 271 8.89 9.56 19.65
CA ASP A 271 8.78 10.82 18.91
C ASP A 271 8.11 10.61 17.54
N ARG A 272 8.39 9.49 16.87
CA ARG A 272 7.67 9.09 15.65
C ARG A 272 6.20 8.82 15.93
N LEU A 273 5.87 8.08 16.99
CA LEU A 273 4.48 7.82 17.39
C LEU A 273 3.73 9.09 17.78
N ALA A 274 4.42 10.07 18.38
CA ALA A 274 3.86 11.40 18.66
C ALA A 274 3.62 12.20 17.37
N THR A 275 4.57 12.18 16.44
CA THR A 275 4.44 12.80 15.11
C THR A 275 3.28 12.19 14.31
N LYS A 276 3.09 10.87 14.44
CA LYS A 276 1.95 10.11 13.90
C LYS A 276 0.62 10.42 14.59
N GLN A 277 0.60 11.30 15.60
CA GLN A 277 -0.59 11.66 16.38
C GLN A 277 -1.21 10.49 17.16
N ILE A 278 -0.40 9.50 17.54
CA ILE A 278 -0.84 8.34 18.33
C ILE A 278 -0.59 8.55 19.82
N LEU A 279 0.56 9.14 20.14
CA LEU A 279 1.00 9.38 21.51
C LEU A 279 1.17 10.87 21.79
N GLU A 280 1.09 11.23 23.06
CA GLU A 280 1.58 12.49 23.61
C GLU A 280 2.73 12.17 24.57
N ARG A 281 3.84 12.91 24.44
CA ARG A 281 5.00 12.85 25.33
C ARG A 281 5.07 14.11 26.18
N ASP A 282 5.23 13.94 27.48
CA ASP A 282 5.46 15.01 28.47
C ASP A 282 6.68 14.60 29.32
N ASP A 283 7.83 15.17 29.00
CA ASP A 283 9.15 14.83 29.54
C ASP A 283 9.41 13.30 29.58
N ASP A 284 9.36 12.72 30.78
CA ASP A 284 9.63 11.31 31.08
C ASP A 284 8.35 10.45 31.04
N THR A 285 7.23 11.01 30.60
CA THR A 285 5.94 10.33 30.52
C THR A 285 5.34 10.34 29.12
N VAL A 286 4.62 9.27 28.80
CA VAL A 286 3.95 9.06 27.51
C VAL A 286 2.54 8.52 27.76
N ARG A 287 1.58 8.96 26.94
CA ARG A 287 0.19 8.48 26.96
C ARG A 287 -0.39 8.42 25.56
N LEU A 288 -1.45 7.64 25.39
CA LEU A 288 -2.27 7.69 24.18
C LEU A 288 -2.92 9.07 24.04
N ARG A 289 -3.00 9.54 22.79
CA ARG A 289 -3.75 10.73 22.43
C ARG A 289 -5.25 10.45 22.34
#